data_AF-A0A2K8YZC3-F1
#
_entry.id   AF-A0A2K8YZC3-F1
#
_cell.length_a   1.000
_cell.length_b   1.000
_cell.length_c   1.000
_cell.angle_alpha   90.00
_cell.angle_beta   90.00
_cell.angle_gamma   90.00
#
_symmetry.space_group_name_H-M   'P 1'
#
loop_
_entity.id
_entity.type
_entity.pdbx_description
1 polymer ?
#
loop_
_entity_poly.entity_id
_entity_poly.type
_entity_poly.pdbx_seq_one_letter_code
_entity_poly.pdbx_strand_id
1 'polypeptide(L)'
;MSLCIPYYMMASSLIQGDELVAGHFTIFLGNTIVLIPMVLNGHAGAKYGIPFPVLVRSSFGTKGANIPALSRANVACGWIGIQTWIGRFSIYQMFRLWIPTLETLPQVFTTSFGLQTGPAICFFLFWLLNIHVVYLGVNSIKKLLIFKAFFLLVAALALLWWAISAGNGLGPILEQPAKFTSPATLFAFFFPALTGMVGFWATLSLNIPDFTRFAFSQKAQVKGQIIGLSFFKNKG
;
A
#
# COMPACT_ATOMS: atom_id res chain seq x y z
N MET A 1 -8.01 2.85 -1.56
CA MET A 1 -6.92 1.88 -1.27
C MET A 1 -5.54 2.47 -1.53
N SER A 2 -5.42 3.55 -2.29
CA SER A 2 -4.17 4.27 -2.59
C SER A 2 -3.51 4.98 -1.40
N LEU A 3 -4.28 5.39 -0.39
CA LEU A 3 -3.75 6.02 0.83
C LEU A 3 -3.32 4.95 1.83
N CYS A 4 -2.02 4.61 1.81
CA CYS A 4 -1.40 3.69 2.76
C CYS A 4 0.09 4.02 2.98
N ILE A 5 0.63 3.62 4.13
CA ILE A 5 2.02 3.94 4.53
C ILE A 5 3.05 3.41 3.52
N PRO A 6 2.97 2.16 3.03
CA PRO A 6 3.94 1.67 2.06
C PRO A 6 3.96 2.49 0.76
N TYR A 7 2.81 3.03 0.35
CA TYR A 7 2.74 3.90 -0.82
C TYR A 7 3.44 5.24 -0.56
N TYR A 8 3.29 5.82 0.63
CA TYR A 8 4.05 7.02 1.02
C TYR A 8 5.55 6.76 1.12
N MET A 9 5.96 5.62 1.66
CA MET A 9 7.37 5.22 1.73
C MET A 9 7.96 5.06 0.34
N MET A 10 7.22 4.42 -0.57
CA MET A 10 7.63 4.29 -1.96
C MET A 10 7.73 5.64 -2.65
N ALA A 11 6.68 6.48 -2.56
CA ALA A 11 6.71 7.82 -3.13
C ALA A 11 7.89 8.65 -2.59
N SER A 12 8.18 8.57 -1.28
CA SER A 12 9.33 9.22 -0.67
C SER A 12 10.66 8.71 -1.22
N SER A 13 10.83 7.39 -1.39
CA SER A 13 12.04 6.81 -1.97
C SER A 13 12.29 7.24 -3.43
N LEU A 14 11.23 7.47 -4.19
CA LEU A 14 11.31 7.96 -5.57
C LEU A 14 11.78 9.43 -5.63
N ILE A 15 11.30 10.26 -4.70
CA ILE A 15 11.71 11.67 -4.56
C ILE A 15 13.15 11.79 -4.04
N GLN A 16 13.65 10.80 -3.29
CA GLN A 16 15.04 10.83 -2.83
C GLN A 16 16.05 10.65 -3.97
N GLY A 17 15.69 9.87 -4.99
CA GLY A 17 16.50 9.66 -6.19
C GLY A 17 16.31 10.75 -7.23
N ASP A 18 15.06 11.08 -7.58
CA ASP A 18 14.72 11.88 -8.76
C ASP A 18 14.37 13.36 -8.45
N GLU A 19 14.31 14.20 -9.48
CA GLU A 19 13.62 15.49 -9.40
C GLU A 19 12.13 15.24 -9.06
N LEU A 20 11.53 16.10 -8.23
CA LEU A 20 10.15 15.96 -7.77
C LEU A 20 9.20 15.66 -8.95
N VAL A 21 9.37 16.33 -10.08
CA VAL A 21 8.54 16.17 -11.29
C VAL A 21 8.66 14.77 -11.90
N ALA A 22 9.88 14.25 -12.04
CA ALA A 22 10.11 12.95 -12.65
C ALA A 22 9.73 11.78 -11.72
N GLY A 23 9.83 11.98 -10.40
CA GLY A 23 9.24 11.08 -9.39
C GLY A 23 7.72 10.95 -9.52
N HIS A 24 7.00 12.09 -9.62
CA HIS A 24 5.55 12.07 -9.84
C HIS A 24 5.16 11.43 -11.18
N PHE A 25 5.94 11.68 -12.24
CA PHE A 25 5.72 11.07 -13.54
C PHE A 25 5.89 9.55 -13.49
N THR A 26 6.91 9.04 -12.82
CA THR A 26 7.15 7.59 -12.64
C THR A 26 5.99 6.92 -11.91
N ILE A 27 5.48 7.57 -10.85
CA ILE A 27 4.31 7.11 -10.10
C ILE A 27 3.06 7.06 -11.00
N PHE A 28 2.83 8.13 -11.77
CA PHE A 28 1.69 8.22 -12.68
C PHE A 28 1.74 7.14 -13.77
N LEU A 29 2.92 6.96 -14.37
CA LEU A 29 3.14 5.95 -15.40
C LEU A 29 2.96 4.53 -14.86
N GLY A 30 3.53 4.22 -13.69
CA GLY A 30 3.36 2.93 -13.03
C GLY A 30 1.90 2.59 -12.75
N ASN A 31 1.14 3.54 -12.19
CA ASN A 31 -0.30 3.36 -11.95
C ASN A 31 -1.09 3.15 -13.25
N THR A 32 -0.72 3.86 -14.33
CA THR A 32 -1.38 3.72 -15.64
C THR A 32 -1.11 2.34 -16.25
N ILE A 33 0.13 1.85 -16.19
CA ILE A 33 0.50 0.51 -16.67
C ILE A 33 -0.27 -0.57 -15.91
N VAL A 34 -0.38 -0.43 -14.59
CA VAL A 34 -1.08 -1.37 -13.69
C VAL A 34 -2.60 -1.35 -13.92
N LEU A 35 -3.16 -0.20 -14.27
CA LEU A 35 -4.60 -0.05 -14.50
C LEU A 35 -5.11 -0.98 -15.61
N ILE A 36 -4.31 -1.21 -16.66
CA ILE A 36 -4.68 -2.06 -17.80
C ILE A 36 -4.98 -3.50 -17.35
N PRO A 37 -4.03 -4.27 -16.75
CA PRO A 37 -4.31 -5.61 -16.27
C PRO A 37 -5.35 -5.62 -15.13
N MET A 38 -5.46 -4.55 -14.33
CA MET A 38 -6.52 -4.45 -13.32
C MET A 38 -7.93 -4.44 -13.92
N VAL A 39 -8.13 -3.66 -14.97
CA VAL A 39 -9.43 -3.58 -15.63
C VAL A 39 -9.75 -4.90 -16.32
N LEU A 40 -8.77 -5.49 -17.01
CA LEU A 40 -8.93 -6.77 -17.71
C LEU A 40 -9.26 -7.93 -16.76
N ASN A 41 -8.50 -8.09 -15.67
CA ASN A 41 -8.79 -9.13 -14.67
C ASN A 41 -10.09 -8.83 -13.91
N GLY A 42 -10.39 -7.55 -13.65
CA GLY A 42 -11.62 -7.12 -12.98
C GLY A 42 -12.90 -7.47 -13.72
N HIS A 43 -12.83 -7.56 -15.06
CA HIS A 43 -13.97 -7.90 -15.91
C HIS A 43 -14.55 -9.27 -15.56
N ALA A 44 -13.71 -10.29 -15.40
CA ALA A 44 -14.16 -11.65 -15.09
C ALA A 44 -14.86 -11.72 -13.72
N GLY A 45 -14.33 -11.02 -12.72
CA GLY A 45 -14.97 -10.91 -11.41
C GLY A 45 -16.33 -10.23 -11.48
N ALA A 46 -16.45 -9.10 -12.20
CA ALA A 46 -17.71 -8.37 -12.31
C ALA A 46 -18.76 -9.04 -13.21
N LYS A 47 -18.35 -9.86 -14.20
CA LYS A 47 -19.27 -10.55 -15.12
C LYS A 47 -19.79 -11.85 -14.53
N TYR A 48 -18.90 -12.64 -13.94
CA TYR A 48 -19.20 -14.00 -13.51
C TYR A 48 -19.32 -14.14 -11.98
N GLY A 49 -19.04 -13.08 -11.21
CA GLY A 49 -19.10 -13.13 -9.74
C GLY A 49 -18.05 -14.05 -9.10
N ILE A 50 -17.02 -14.44 -9.85
CA ILE A 50 -16.02 -15.43 -9.42
C ILE A 50 -14.82 -14.77 -8.72
N PRO A 51 -14.27 -15.39 -7.67
CA PRO A 51 -13.04 -14.94 -7.03
C PRO A 51 -11.79 -15.36 -7.81
N PHE A 52 -10.63 -14.79 -7.45
CA PHE A 52 -9.35 -15.07 -8.11
C PHE A 52 -8.99 -16.57 -8.21
N PRO A 53 -9.14 -17.40 -7.15
CA PRO A 53 -8.80 -18.82 -7.22
C PRO A 53 -9.68 -19.62 -8.19
N VAL A 54 -10.85 -19.10 -8.56
CA VAL A 54 -11.72 -19.72 -9.57
C VAL A 54 -11.30 -19.26 -10.96
N LEU A 55 -11.01 -17.97 -11.14
CA LEU A 55 -10.51 -17.43 -12.41
C LEU A 55 -9.20 -18.14 -12.83
N VAL A 56 -8.28 -18.36 -11.91
CA VAL A 56 -6.98 -18.95 -12.24
C VAL A 56 -7.06 -20.42 -12.70
N ARG A 57 -8.18 -21.11 -12.42
CA ARG A 57 -8.43 -22.48 -12.92
C ARG A 57 -8.64 -22.53 -14.42
N SER A 58 -9.08 -21.44 -15.07
CA SER A 58 -9.24 -21.43 -16.53
C SER A 58 -7.90 -21.47 -17.25
N SER A 59 -6.83 -20.97 -16.63
CA SER A 59 -5.49 -20.93 -17.22
C SER A 59 -4.60 -22.09 -16.79
N PHE A 60 -4.66 -22.50 -15.52
CA PHE A 60 -3.77 -23.52 -14.95
C PHE A 60 -4.45 -24.88 -14.67
N GLY A 61 -5.75 -25.00 -14.98
CA GLY A 61 -6.54 -26.17 -14.61
C GLY A 61 -6.83 -26.25 -13.12
N THR A 62 -7.56 -27.29 -12.70
CA THR A 62 -8.02 -27.45 -11.31
C THR A 62 -6.89 -27.75 -10.33
N LYS A 63 -5.91 -28.56 -10.73
CA LYS A 63 -4.74 -28.90 -9.90
C LYS A 63 -3.64 -27.84 -9.98
N GLY A 64 -3.38 -27.27 -11.16
CA GLY A 64 -2.34 -26.26 -11.35
C GLY A 64 -2.68 -24.90 -10.75
N ALA A 65 -3.96 -24.58 -10.57
CA ALA A 65 -4.43 -23.37 -9.88
C ALA A 65 -3.89 -23.20 -8.44
N ASN A 66 -3.46 -24.29 -7.80
CA ASN A 66 -2.92 -24.23 -6.44
C ASN A 66 -1.58 -23.48 -6.37
N ILE A 67 -0.74 -23.55 -7.41
CA ILE A 67 0.56 -22.86 -7.44
C ILE A 67 0.40 -21.33 -7.34
N PRO A 68 -0.37 -20.66 -8.23
CA PRO A 68 -0.58 -19.22 -8.14
C PRO A 68 -1.39 -18.82 -6.90
N ALA A 69 -2.31 -19.66 -6.43
CA ALA A 69 -3.05 -19.41 -5.19
C ALA A 69 -2.12 -19.38 -3.97
N LEU A 70 -1.20 -20.35 -3.85
CA LEU A 70 -0.22 -20.41 -2.76
C LEU A 70 0.82 -19.28 -2.85
N SER A 71 1.32 -18.99 -4.05
CA SER A 71 2.24 -17.86 -4.26
C SER A 71 1.62 -16.53 -3.79
N ARG A 72 0.35 -16.30 -4.15
CA ARG A 72 -0.43 -15.16 -3.67
C ARG A 72 -0.58 -15.17 -2.15
N ALA A 73 -0.86 -16.31 -1.53
CA ALA A 73 -0.99 -16.42 -0.08
C ALA A 73 0.31 -16.04 0.63
N ASN A 74 1.46 -16.48 0.13
CA ASN A 74 2.78 -16.12 0.66
C ASN A 74 3.02 -14.60 0.60
N VAL A 75 2.72 -13.97 -0.53
CA VAL A 75 2.85 -12.52 -0.68
C VAL A 75 1.91 -11.77 0.26
N ALA A 76 0.67 -12.26 0.43
CA ALA A 76 -0.28 -11.68 1.39
C ALA A 76 0.22 -11.76 2.84
N CYS A 77 0.81 -12.89 3.25
CA CYS A 77 1.44 -13.04 4.55
C CYS A 77 2.60 -12.05 4.74
N GLY A 78 3.43 -11.87 3.72
CA GLY A 78 4.51 -10.87 3.73
C GLY A 78 3.97 -9.45 3.94
N TRP A 79 2.91 -9.07 3.23
CA TRP A 79 2.27 -7.77 3.40
C TRP A 79 1.66 -7.57 4.78
N ILE A 80 1.00 -8.59 5.35
CA ILE A 80 0.50 -8.54 6.73
C ILE A 80 1.66 -8.32 7.70
N GLY A 81 2.78 -9.02 7.52
CA GLY A 81 3.98 -8.87 8.36
C GLY A 81 4.53 -7.45 8.33
N ILE A 82 4.77 -6.90 7.13
CA ILE A 82 5.30 -5.53 6.95
C ILE A 82 4.36 -4.49 7.57
N GLN A 83 3.05 -4.59 7.31
CA GLN A 83 2.08 -3.63 7.84
C GLN A 83 1.94 -3.74 9.36
N THR A 84 2.04 -4.95 9.91
CA THR A 84 2.05 -5.16 11.36
C THR A 84 3.30 -4.57 11.99
N TRP A 85 4.45 -4.72 11.33
CA TRP A 85 5.72 -4.16 11.77
C TRP A 85 5.71 -2.62 11.81
N ILE A 86 5.13 -1.99 10.80
CA ILE A 86 4.95 -0.54 10.75
C ILE A 86 3.93 -0.10 11.81
N GLY A 87 2.79 -0.79 11.94
CA GLY A 87 1.77 -0.45 12.93
C GLY A 87 2.25 -0.56 14.38
N ARG A 88 3.09 -1.56 14.67
CA ARG A 88 3.83 -1.69 15.93
C ARG A 88 4.63 -0.44 16.24
N PHE A 89 5.33 0.13 15.25
CA PHE A 89 6.16 1.31 15.48
C PHE A 89 5.30 2.47 15.99
N SER A 90 4.16 2.73 15.37
CA SER A 90 3.23 3.77 15.80
C SER A 90 2.73 3.55 17.23
N ILE A 91 2.32 2.32 17.58
CA ILE A 91 1.84 2.00 18.93
C ILE A 91 2.94 2.09 19.97
N TYR A 92 4.14 1.62 19.64
CA TYR A 92 5.29 1.72 20.53
C TYR A 92 5.63 3.18 20.86
N GLN A 93 5.64 4.07 19.86
CA GLN A 93 5.90 5.50 20.09
C GLN A 93 4.84 6.14 21.00
N MET A 94 3.57 5.74 20.88
CA MET A 94 2.51 6.22 21.78
C MET A 94 2.68 5.66 23.20
N PHE A 95 2.89 4.35 23.34
CA PHE A 95 3.01 3.72 24.65
C PHE A 95 4.27 4.11 25.40
N ARG A 96 5.37 4.39 24.73
CA ARG A 96 6.57 4.94 25.38
C ARG A 96 6.27 6.24 26.14
N LEU A 97 5.42 7.10 25.58
CA LEU A 97 5.09 8.39 26.21
C LEU A 97 4.24 8.22 27.47
N TRP A 98 3.42 7.16 27.54
CA TRP A 98 2.52 6.92 28.68
C TRP A 98 3.10 5.95 29.71
N ILE A 99 3.92 4.99 29.27
CA ILE A 99 4.53 3.94 30.08
C ILE A 99 6.02 3.88 29.72
N PRO A 100 6.85 4.75 30.31
CA PRO A 100 8.30 4.78 30.04
C PRO A 100 9.00 3.46 30.38
N THR A 101 8.42 2.67 31.28
CA THR A 101 8.92 1.34 31.66
C THR A 101 8.97 0.35 30.50
N LEU A 102 8.26 0.60 29.38
CA LEU A 102 8.39 -0.22 28.18
C LEU A 102 9.81 -0.23 27.58
N GLU A 103 10.59 0.83 27.79
CA GLU A 103 11.96 0.92 27.27
C GLU A 103 12.96 0.16 28.15
N THR A 104 12.67 0.06 29.45
CA THR A 104 13.56 -0.58 30.43
C THR A 104 13.31 -2.08 30.59
N LEU A 105 12.39 -2.64 29.80
CA LEU A 105 12.09 -4.07 29.85
C LEU A 105 13.33 -4.91 29.48
N PRO A 106 13.62 -5.97 30.26
CA PRO A 106 14.73 -6.87 29.95
C PRO A 106 14.54 -7.49 28.57
N GLN A 107 15.65 -7.64 27.85
CA GLN A 107 15.67 -8.20 26.50
C GLN A 107 15.40 -9.71 26.57
N VAL A 108 14.23 -10.12 26.08
CA VAL A 108 13.86 -11.54 25.96
C VAL A 108 14.40 -12.14 24.66
N PHE A 109 14.50 -11.32 23.60
CA PHE A 109 15.04 -11.74 22.32
C PHE A 109 16.55 -11.53 22.26
N THR A 110 17.26 -12.46 21.64
CA THR A 110 18.70 -12.35 21.39
C THR A 110 19.00 -11.13 20.53
N THR A 111 20.15 -10.48 20.76
CA THR A 111 20.61 -9.30 20.01
C THR A 111 20.65 -9.54 18.49
N SER A 112 20.84 -10.78 18.04
CA SER A 112 20.79 -11.20 16.64
C SER A 112 19.44 -10.98 15.95
N PHE A 113 18.33 -10.94 16.69
CA PHE A 113 17.01 -10.66 16.14
C PHE A 113 16.74 -9.16 15.92
N GLY A 114 17.57 -8.28 16.50
CA GLY A 114 17.41 -6.82 16.39
C GLY A 114 16.08 -6.28 16.93
N LEU A 115 15.34 -7.07 17.72
CA LEU A 115 14.00 -6.74 18.20
C LEU A 115 13.98 -6.64 19.73
N GLN A 116 13.77 -5.42 20.23
CA GLN A 116 13.59 -5.19 21.66
C GLN A 116 12.24 -5.71 22.18
N THR A 117 12.20 -6.10 23.45
CA THR A 117 11.02 -6.67 24.12
C THR A 117 9.80 -5.76 24.08
N GLY A 118 9.95 -4.47 24.43
CA GLY A 118 8.84 -3.49 24.42
C GLY A 118 8.18 -3.38 23.04
N PRO A 119 8.96 -3.13 21.97
CA PRO A 119 8.44 -3.17 20.62
C PRO A 119 7.88 -4.54 20.20
N ALA A 120 8.44 -5.67 20.64
CA ALA A 120 7.89 -7.00 20.34
C ALA A 120 6.49 -7.20 20.94
N ILE A 121 6.25 -6.75 22.16
CA ILE A 121 4.92 -6.77 22.78
C ILE A 121 3.94 -5.95 21.94
N CYS A 122 4.34 -4.75 21.52
CA CYS A 122 3.52 -3.89 20.64
C CYS A 122 3.23 -4.58 19.30
N PHE A 123 4.13 -5.42 18.79
CA PHE A 123 3.92 -6.19 17.56
C PHE A 123 2.79 -7.19 17.73
N PHE A 124 2.87 -8.03 18.78
CA PHE A 124 1.85 -9.03 19.05
C PHE A 124 0.51 -8.41 19.40
N LEU A 125 0.50 -7.30 20.15
CA LEU A 125 -0.73 -6.55 20.43
C LEU A 125 -1.39 -6.03 19.15
N PHE A 126 -0.62 -5.40 18.26
CA PHE A 126 -1.16 -4.91 17.00
C PHE A 126 -1.60 -6.04 16.08
N TRP A 127 -0.85 -7.13 16.05
CA TRP A 127 -1.20 -8.33 15.29
C TRP A 127 -2.52 -8.93 15.78
N LEU A 128 -2.68 -9.12 17.09
CA LEU A 128 -3.92 -9.61 17.70
C LEU A 128 -5.12 -8.70 17.40
N LEU A 129 -4.92 -7.38 17.42
CA LEU A 129 -5.95 -6.43 17.03
C LEU A 129 -6.37 -6.63 15.57
N ASN A 130 -5.42 -6.84 14.65
CA ASN A 130 -5.74 -7.14 13.25
C ASN A 130 -6.52 -8.46 13.12
N ILE A 131 -6.11 -9.52 13.82
CA ILE A 131 -6.83 -10.81 13.84
C ILE A 131 -8.25 -10.63 14.40
N HIS A 132 -8.42 -9.86 15.47
CA HIS A 132 -9.72 -9.57 16.05
C HIS A 132 -10.65 -8.85 15.05
N VAL A 133 -10.13 -7.85 14.34
CA VAL A 133 -10.89 -7.15 13.29
C VAL A 133 -11.28 -8.10 12.15
N VAL A 134 -10.38 -9.01 11.75
CA VAL A 134 -10.66 -10.02 10.72
C VAL A 134 -11.75 -10.99 11.20
N TYR A 135 -11.72 -11.40 12.47
CA TYR A 135 -12.74 -12.27 13.07
C TYR A 135 -14.14 -11.64 13.06
N LEU A 136 -14.26 -10.32 13.25
CA LEU A 136 -15.54 -9.59 13.15
C LEU A 136 -16.09 -9.50 11.72
N GLY A 137 -15.36 -10.00 10.73
CA GLY A 137 -15.81 -10.14 9.35
C GLY A 137 -15.76 -8.87 8.49
N VAL A 138 -16.22 -9.01 7.25
CA VAL A 138 -16.06 -8.01 6.17
C VAL A 138 -16.78 -6.68 6.47
N ASN A 139 -17.88 -6.72 7.22
CA ASN A 139 -18.64 -5.51 7.56
C ASN A 139 -17.86 -4.57 8.49
N SER A 140 -17.14 -5.13 9.46
CA SER A 140 -16.27 -4.36 10.37
C SER A 140 -15.09 -3.75 9.63
N ILE A 141 -14.48 -4.52 8.74
CA ILE A 141 -13.41 -4.06 7.84
C ILE A 141 -13.91 -2.88 6.98
N LYS A 142 -15.09 -2.98 6.37
CA LYS A 142 -15.67 -1.90 5.55
C LYS A 142 -15.86 -0.61 6.35
N LYS A 143 -16.40 -0.70 7.57
CA LYS A 143 -16.57 0.47 8.46
C LYS A 143 -15.21 1.13 8.78
N LEU A 144 -14.20 0.32 9.12
CA LEU A 144 -12.86 0.81 9.38
C LEU A 144 -12.23 1.46 8.14
N LEU A 145 -12.41 0.89 6.94
CA LEU A 145 -11.91 1.50 5.71
C LEU A 145 -12.55 2.86 5.41
N ILE A 146 -13.86 3.01 5.65
CA ILE A 146 -14.56 4.28 5.45
C ILE A 146 -14.04 5.32 6.45
N PHE A 147 -14.01 4.99 7.74
CA PHE A 147 -13.45 5.87 8.78
C PHE A 147 -12.02 6.28 8.46
N LYS A 148 -11.17 5.30 8.12
CA LYS A 148 -9.78 5.48 7.74
C LYS A 148 -9.64 6.43 6.56
N ALA A 149 -10.49 6.33 5.53
CA ALA A 149 -10.40 7.18 4.34
C ALA A 149 -10.59 8.67 4.68
N PHE A 150 -11.55 9.01 5.55
CA PHE A 150 -11.74 10.39 6.01
C PHE A 150 -10.61 10.84 6.92
N PHE A 151 -10.25 10.01 7.91
CA PHE A 151 -9.22 10.34 8.87
C PHE A 151 -7.86 10.59 8.21
N LEU A 152 -7.43 9.70 7.30
CA LEU A 152 -6.14 9.87 6.60
C LEU A 152 -6.12 11.09 5.69
N LEU A 153 -7.24 11.46 5.07
CA LEU A 153 -7.28 12.66 4.24
C LEU A 153 -7.02 13.91 5.09
N VAL A 154 -7.72 14.02 6.24
CA VAL A 154 -7.54 15.15 7.17
C VAL A 154 -6.13 15.15 7.74
N ALA A 155 -5.62 13.99 8.18
CA ALA A 155 -4.26 13.87 8.72
C ALA A 155 -3.18 14.21 7.67
N ALA A 156 -3.36 13.79 6.41
CA ALA A 156 -2.43 14.12 5.33
C ALA A 156 -2.41 15.63 5.03
N LEU A 157 -3.58 16.29 5.03
CA LEU A 157 -3.65 17.75 4.85
C LEU A 157 -3.04 18.50 6.04
N ALA A 158 -3.26 18.03 7.28
CA ALA A 158 -2.65 18.60 8.47
C ALA A 158 -1.12 18.47 8.47
N LEU A 159 -0.60 17.28 8.11
CA LEU A 159 0.84 17.05 7.97
C LEU A 159 1.46 17.87 6.84
N LEU A 160 0.75 18.03 5.71
CA LEU A 160 1.18 18.89 4.62
C LEU A 160 1.28 20.34 5.08
N TRP A 161 0.25 20.85 5.77
CA TRP A 161 0.25 22.20 6.32
C TRP A 161 1.42 22.42 7.29
N TRP A 162 1.62 21.47 8.20
CA TRP A 162 2.73 21.50 9.14
C TRP A 162 4.09 21.49 8.42
N ALA A 163 4.26 20.66 7.39
CA ALA A 163 5.50 20.60 6.61
C ALA A 163 5.79 21.91 5.88
N ILE A 164 4.78 22.55 5.30
CA ILE A 164 4.90 23.87 4.65
C ILE A 164 5.30 24.93 5.68
N SER A 165 4.65 24.93 6.85
CA SER A 165 4.95 25.86 7.93
C SER A 165 6.35 25.67 8.50
N ALA A 166 6.83 24.43 8.63
CA ALA A 166 8.17 24.12 9.11
C ALA A 166 9.27 24.37 8.06
N GLY A 167 8.92 24.27 6.78
CA GLY A 167 9.82 24.45 5.63
C GLY A 167 9.94 25.89 5.12
N ASN A 168 9.42 26.89 5.85
CA ASN A 168 9.38 28.30 5.43
C ASN A 168 8.66 28.53 4.08
N GLY A 169 7.59 27.77 3.80
CA GLY A 169 6.77 27.91 2.60
C GLY A 169 6.98 26.78 1.56
N LEU A 170 6.32 26.93 0.41
CA LEU A 170 6.36 25.93 -0.67
C LEU A 170 7.61 26.03 -1.56
N GLY A 171 8.26 27.20 -1.59
CA GLY A 171 9.43 27.47 -2.45
C GLY A 171 10.56 26.45 -2.25
N PRO A 172 11.11 26.28 -1.04
CA PRO A 172 12.23 25.36 -0.79
C PRO A 172 11.92 23.88 -1.05
N ILE A 173 10.64 23.50 -1.04
CA ILE A 173 10.18 22.13 -1.28
C ILE A 173 10.09 21.85 -2.79
N LEU A 174 9.65 22.85 -3.57
CA LEU A 174 9.47 22.72 -5.02
C LEU A 174 10.76 23.01 -5.79
N GLU A 175 11.67 23.81 -5.24
CA GLU A 175 12.94 24.22 -5.86
C GLU A 175 14.11 23.27 -5.53
N GLN A 176 13.83 22.06 -5.03
CA GLN A 176 14.89 21.09 -4.80
C GLN A 176 15.57 20.71 -6.13
N PRO A 177 16.90 20.93 -6.25
CA PRO A 177 17.58 20.71 -7.52
C PRO A 177 17.57 19.23 -7.90
N ALA A 178 17.40 18.97 -9.20
CA ALA A 178 17.51 17.63 -9.75
C ALA A 178 18.86 17.00 -9.37
N LYS A 179 18.83 15.86 -8.68
CA LYS A 179 20.05 15.15 -8.25
C LYS A 179 20.72 14.39 -9.38
N PHE A 180 20.00 14.10 -10.47
CA PHE A 180 20.55 13.41 -11.62
C PHE A 180 21.07 14.40 -12.67
N THR A 181 22.39 14.38 -12.85
CA THR A 181 23.08 15.27 -13.80
C THR A 181 23.21 14.66 -15.20
N SER A 182 22.84 13.38 -15.40
CA SER A 182 22.93 12.71 -16.71
C SER A 182 21.72 11.81 -17.01
N PRO A 183 21.32 11.66 -18.30
CA PRO A 183 20.24 10.75 -18.69
C PRO A 183 20.52 9.28 -18.33
N ALA A 184 21.80 8.87 -18.30
CA ALA A 184 22.17 7.51 -17.96
C ALA A 184 21.89 7.17 -16.49
N THR A 185 22.18 8.09 -15.56
CA THR A 185 21.88 7.88 -14.12
C THR A 185 20.38 7.98 -13.85
N LEU A 186 19.66 8.84 -14.59
CA LEU A 186 18.21 8.92 -14.55
C LEU A 186 17.57 7.59 -14.99
N PHE A 187 17.96 7.03 -16.15
CA PHE A 187 17.38 5.76 -16.61
C PHE A 187 17.75 4.57 -15.72
N ALA A 188 18.98 4.55 -15.19
CA ALA A 188 19.40 3.51 -14.25
C ALA A 188 18.56 3.50 -12.96
N PHE A 189 18.05 4.65 -12.53
CA PHE A 189 17.10 4.75 -11.41
C PHE A 189 15.65 4.50 -11.82
N PHE A 190 15.24 5.10 -12.95
CA PHE A 190 13.86 5.11 -13.44
C PHE A 190 13.30 3.70 -13.73
N PHE A 191 14.05 2.84 -14.41
CA PHE A 191 13.55 1.50 -14.77
C PHE A 191 13.30 0.62 -13.53
N PRO A 192 14.25 0.45 -12.59
CA PRO A 192 14.00 -0.25 -11.34
C PRO A 192 12.87 0.36 -10.51
N ALA A 193 12.81 1.70 -10.44
CA ALA A 193 11.75 2.43 -9.75
C ALA A 193 10.35 2.12 -10.33
N LEU A 194 10.21 2.19 -11.65
CA LEU A 194 8.98 1.88 -12.35
C LEU A 194 8.58 0.41 -12.16
N THR A 195 9.53 -0.51 -12.26
CA THR A 195 9.30 -1.94 -12.01
C THR A 195 8.86 -2.20 -10.57
N GLY A 196 9.46 -1.52 -9.59
CA GLY A 196 9.05 -1.60 -8.18
C GLY A 196 7.62 -1.09 -7.97
N MET A 197 7.26 0.01 -8.62
CA MET A 197 5.90 0.57 -8.61
C MET A 197 4.87 -0.41 -9.19
N VAL A 198 5.17 -0.98 -10.36
CA VAL A 198 4.31 -1.97 -11.00
C VAL A 198 4.20 -3.23 -10.13
N GLY A 199 5.32 -3.70 -9.58
CA GLY A 199 5.39 -4.90 -8.73
C GLY A 199 4.56 -4.77 -7.44
N PHE A 200 4.54 -3.59 -6.83
CA PHE A 200 3.71 -3.30 -5.66
C PHE A 200 2.22 -3.51 -5.93
N TRP A 201 1.74 -3.00 -7.06
CA TRP A 201 0.33 -3.13 -7.42
C TRP A 201 -0.02 -4.42 -8.14
N ALA A 202 0.96 -5.13 -8.72
CA ALA A 202 0.74 -6.36 -9.48
C ALA A 202 -0.06 -7.41 -8.70
N THR A 203 0.23 -7.56 -7.39
CA THR A 203 -0.51 -8.50 -6.54
C THR A 203 -2.00 -8.14 -6.48
N LEU A 204 -2.31 -6.86 -6.28
CA LEU A 204 -3.68 -6.34 -6.29
C LEU A 204 -4.36 -6.59 -7.65
N SER A 205 -3.61 -6.39 -8.73
CA SER A 205 -4.13 -6.56 -10.09
C SER A 205 -4.58 -7.96 -10.40
N LEU A 206 -3.84 -8.96 -9.92
CA LEU A 206 -4.21 -10.36 -10.10
C LEU A 206 -5.49 -10.69 -9.33
N ASN A 207 -5.64 -10.17 -8.10
CA ASN A 207 -6.74 -10.56 -7.23
C ASN A 207 -7.92 -9.60 -7.18
N ILE A 208 -7.95 -8.63 -8.08
CA ILE A 208 -9.05 -7.70 -8.22
C ILE A 208 -10.42 -8.40 -8.37
N PRO A 209 -10.57 -9.63 -8.94
CA PRO A 209 -11.84 -10.34 -8.96
C PRO A 209 -12.46 -10.57 -7.58
N ASP A 210 -11.64 -10.69 -6.52
CA ASP A 210 -12.12 -10.88 -5.14
C ASP A 210 -12.98 -9.70 -4.66
N PHE A 211 -12.73 -8.50 -5.22
CA PHE A 211 -13.48 -7.29 -4.94
C PHE A 211 -14.55 -7.03 -6.01
N THR A 212 -14.21 -7.21 -7.29
CA THR A 212 -15.12 -6.86 -8.39
C THR A 212 -16.30 -7.82 -8.54
N ARG A 213 -16.24 -9.02 -7.95
CA ARG A 213 -17.41 -9.92 -7.78
C ARG A 213 -18.60 -9.29 -7.04
N PHE A 214 -18.36 -8.23 -6.28
CA PHE A 214 -19.40 -7.48 -5.57
C PHE A 214 -19.79 -6.18 -6.29
N ALA A 215 -19.29 -5.93 -7.50
CA ALA A 215 -19.60 -4.73 -8.26
C ALA A 215 -21.00 -4.82 -8.89
N PHE A 216 -21.76 -3.72 -8.83
CA PHE A 216 -23.09 -3.63 -9.43
C PHE A 216 -23.09 -3.69 -10.96
N SER A 217 -22.00 -3.25 -11.60
CA SER A 217 -21.86 -3.29 -13.07
C SER A 217 -20.40 -3.22 -13.50
N GLN A 218 -20.14 -3.62 -14.75
CA GLN A 218 -18.83 -3.48 -15.41
C GLN A 218 -18.38 -2.03 -15.47
N LYS A 219 -19.29 -1.11 -15.83
CA LYS A 219 -18.99 0.33 -15.85
C LYS A 219 -18.59 0.85 -14.46
N ALA A 220 -19.26 0.37 -13.41
CA ALA A 220 -18.92 0.76 -12.03
C ALA A 220 -17.55 0.23 -11.60
N GLN A 221 -17.18 -0.99 -11.99
CA GLN A 221 -15.85 -1.55 -11.74
C GLN A 221 -14.75 -0.75 -12.46
N VAL A 222 -14.90 -0.48 -13.75
CA VAL A 222 -13.93 0.30 -14.54
C VAL A 222 -13.79 1.72 -13.98
N LYS A 223 -14.90 2.42 -13.79
CA LYS A 223 -14.89 3.80 -13.26
C LYS A 223 -14.29 3.85 -11.85
N GLY A 224 -14.61 2.87 -11.00
CA GLY A 224 -14.07 2.77 -9.65
C GLY A 224 -12.55 2.57 -9.62
N GLN A 225 -12.01 1.74 -10.53
CA GLN A 225 -10.56 1.50 -10.62
C GLN A 225 -9.82 2.72 -11.18
N ILE A 226 -10.35 3.35 -12.24
CA ILE A 226 -9.78 4.58 -12.82
C ILE A 226 -9.73 5.69 -11.76
N ILE A 227 -10.84 5.93 -11.06
CA ILE A 227 -10.87 6.98 -10.02
C ILE A 227 -9.95 6.61 -8.85
N GLY A 228 -9.92 5.33 -8.46
CA GLY A 228 -9.16 4.85 -7.32
C GLY A 228 -7.63 4.88 -7.50
N LEU A 229 -7.13 4.69 -8.72
CA LEU A 229 -5.70 4.65 -9.06
C LEU A 229 -5.20 5.93 -9.72
N SER A 230 -6.01 6.53 -10.60
CA SER A 230 -5.55 7.65 -11.43
C SER A 230 -5.90 9.02 -10.86
N PHE A 231 -6.75 9.11 -9.83
CA PHE A 231 -7.25 10.39 -9.28
C PHE A 231 -7.57 11.45 -10.37
N PHE A 232 -8.21 11.02 -11.47
CA PHE A 232 -8.88 11.93 -12.38
C PHE A 232 -10.38 11.93 -12.08
N LYS A 233 -10.81 12.97 -11.37
CA LYS A 233 -12.19 13.44 -11.43
C LYS A 233 -12.42 13.93 -12.85
N ASN A 234 -12.99 13.09 -13.72
CA ASN A 234 -13.61 13.61 -14.93
C ASN A 234 -14.84 14.41 -14.47
N LYS A 235 -14.73 15.74 -14.49
CA LYS A 235 -15.89 16.62 -14.43
C LYS A 235 -16.71 16.33 -15.68
N GLY A 236 -17.79 15.59 -15.52
CA GLY A 236 -18.94 15.57 -16.41
C GLY A 236 -20.15 15.85 -15.56
#